data_AF-A0A425W9P4-F1
#
_entry.id   AF-A0A425W9P4-F1
#
_cell.length_a   1.000
_cell.length_b   1.000
_cell.length_c   1.000
_cell.angle_alpha   90.00
_cell.angle_beta   90.00
_cell.angle_gamma   90.00
#
_symmetry.space_group_name_H-M   'P 1'
#
loop_
_entity.id
_entity.type
_entity.pdbx_description
1 polymer ?
#
loop_
_entity_poly.entity_id
_entity_poly.type
_entity_poly.pdbx_seq_one_letter_code
_entity_poly.pdbx_strand_id
1 'polypeptide(L)' 'NIIVVHTYPGSAPAVAGAIDAAALDHVLGTIAGDDTIFILANDAASARQVGSLIDTLVPQH' A
#
# COMPACT_ATOMS: atom_id res chain seq x y z
N ASN A 1 6.55 -3.27 -10.12
CA ASN A 1 5.25 -3.65 -9.53
C ASN A 1 5.18 -3.18 -8.08
N ILE A 2 5.67 -1.96 -7.81
CA ILE A 2 5.66 -1.36 -6.47
C ILE A 2 4.64 -0.24 -6.50
N ILE A 3 3.77 -0.19 -5.50
CA ILE A 3 2.87 0.92 -5.22
C ILE A 3 3.50 1.73 -4.08
N VAL A 4 3.52 3.05 -4.23
CA VAL A 4 4.00 3.97 -3.20
C VAL A 4 2.79 4.71 -2.64
N VAL A 5 2.63 4.64 -1.32
CA VAL A 5 1.53 5.30 -0.61
C VAL A 5 2.11 6.33 0.35
N HIS A 6 1.67 7.57 0.23
CA HIS A 6 1.96 8.61 1.20
C HIS A 6 0.86 8.66 2.25
N THR A 7 1.27 8.92 3.48
CA THR A 7 0.43 8.99 4.68
C THR A 7 0.77 10.25 5.46
N TYR A 8 0.04 10.55 6.53
CA TYR A 8 0.46 11.59 7.46
C TYR A 8 1.79 11.20 8.15
N PRO A 9 2.61 12.18 8.59
CA PRO A 9 3.84 11.91 9.34
C PRO A 9 3.61 10.93 10.50
N GLY A 10 4.52 9.96 10.65
CA GLY A 10 4.43 8.89 11.65
C GLY A 10 3.31 7.85 11.46
N SER A 11 2.52 7.93 10.39
CA SER A 11 1.34 7.06 10.21
C SER A 11 1.59 5.83 9.33
N ALA A 12 2.71 5.77 8.59
CA ALA A 12 2.98 4.69 7.65
C ALA A 12 2.96 3.29 8.30
N PRO A 13 3.54 3.06 9.50
CA PRO A 13 3.52 1.72 10.11
C PRO A 13 2.10 1.22 10.44
N ALA A 14 1.23 2.11 10.92
CA ALA A 14 -0.15 1.73 11.26
C ALA A 14 -0.98 1.41 10.01
N VAL A 15 -0.82 2.20 8.95
CA VAL A 15 -1.50 1.96 7.67
C VAL A 15 -0.98 0.69 6.99
N ALA A 16 0.33 0.45 7.00
CA ALA A 16 0.91 -0.79 6.47
C ALA A 16 0.39 -2.02 7.23
N GLY A 17 0.31 -1.96 8.55
CA GLY A 17 -0.28 -3.03 9.35
C GLY A 17 -1.75 -3.31 9.01
N ALA A 18 -2.54 -2.28 8.69
CA ALA A 18 -3.91 -2.45 8.22
C ALA A 18 -3.98 -3.10 6.83
N ILE A 19 -3.07 -2.73 5.92
CA ILE A 19 -2.95 -3.32 4.57
C ILE A 19 -2.57 -4.80 4.66
N ASP A 20 -1.57 -5.13 5.49
CA ASP A 20 -1.14 -6.52 5.71
C ASP A 20 -2.26 -7.37 6.31
N ALA A 21 -2.99 -6.82 7.31
CA ALA A 21 -4.11 -7.50 7.94
C ALA A 21 -5.30 -7.72 6.99
N ALA A 22 -5.46 -6.87 5.97
CA ALA A 22 -6.50 -7.01 4.95
C ALA A 22 -6.23 -8.18 3.98
N ALA A 23 -5.02 -8.75 3.98
CA ALA A 23 -4.63 -9.90 3.17
C ALA A 23 -5.04 -9.75 1.68
N LEU A 24 -4.75 -8.56 1.12
CA LEU A 24 -5.17 -8.21 -0.23
C LEU A 24 -4.57 -9.17 -1.26
N ASP A 25 -5.42 -9.64 -2.18
CA ASP A 25 -4.96 -10.45 -3.30
C ASP A 25 -3.87 -9.72 -4.08
N HIS A 26 -2.87 -10.51 -4.49
CA HIS A 26 -1.71 -10.08 -5.27
C HIS A 26 -0.67 -9.21 -4.55
N VAL A 27 -0.87 -8.86 -3.27
CA VAL A 27 0.15 -8.21 -2.44
C VAL A 27 1.11 -9.27 -1.89
N LEU A 28 2.41 -9.08 -2.14
CA LEU A 28 3.49 -9.91 -1.62
C LEU A 28 3.97 -9.44 -0.24
N GLY A 29 3.80 -8.16 0.06
CA GLY A 29 4.10 -7.58 1.36
C GLY A 29 4.27 -6.07 1.30
N THR A 30 4.47 -5.47 2.48
CA THR A 30 4.67 -4.03 2.64
C THR A 30 5.97 -3.71 3.38
N ILE A 31 6.53 -2.52 3.13
CA ILE A 31 7.59 -1.91 3.92
C ILE A 31 7.15 -0.49 4.26
N ALA A 32 7.06 -0.19 5.55
CA ALA A 32 6.73 1.15 6.04
C ALA A 32 8.00 1.92 6.44
N GLY A 33 8.06 3.18 6.00
CA GLY A 33 8.91 4.21 6.60
C GLY A 33 8.14 4.98 7.69
N ASP A 34 8.30 6.30 7.71
CA ASP A 34 7.56 7.20 8.62
C ASP A 34 6.23 7.67 8.02
N ASP A 35 6.28 8.24 6.82
CA ASP A 35 5.14 8.80 6.09
C ASP A 35 4.87 8.09 4.76
N THR A 36 5.68 7.10 4.40
CA THR A 36 5.66 6.45 3.09
C THR A 36 5.67 4.93 3.23
N ILE A 37 4.84 4.25 2.45
CA ILE A 37 4.74 2.78 2.40
C ILE A 37 5.05 2.31 0.98
N PHE A 38 5.87 1.27 0.86
CA PHE A 38 6.02 0.51 -0.37
C PHE A 38 5.21 -0.77 -0.27
N ILE A 39 4.34 -1.00 -1.24
CA ILE A 39 3.56 -2.24 -1.38
C ILE A 39 4.12 -2.97 -2.59
N LEU A 40 4.60 -4.19 -2.41
CA LEU A 40 5.08 -5.03 -3.50
C LEU A 40 3.93 -5.93 -3.97
N ALA A 41 3.61 -5.88 -5.27
CA ALA A 41 2.64 -6.78 -5.89
C ALA A 41 3.33 -7.86 -6.74
N ASN A 42 2.62 -8.91 -7.15
CA ASN A 42 3.16 -9.98 -8.01
C ASN A 42 3.76 -9.48 -9.33
N ASP A 43 3.04 -8.62 -10.04
CA ASP A 43 3.43 -8.11 -11.36
C ASP A 43 2.84 -6.73 -11.63
N ALA A 44 3.09 -6.18 -12.83
CA ALA A 44 2.63 -4.85 -13.19
C ALA A 44 1.11 -4.73 -13.34
N ALA A 45 0.41 -5.81 -13.73
CA ALA A 45 -1.05 -5.78 -13.84
C ALA A 45 -1.69 -5.78 -12.45
N SER A 46 -1.21 -6.67 -11.58
CA SER A 46 -1.55 -6.75 -10.16
C SER A 46 -1.31 -5.41 -9.45
N ALA A 47 -0.17 -4.77 -9.70
CA ALA A 47 0.14 -3.48 -9.09
C ALA A 47 -0.86 -2.38 -9.46
N ARG A 48 -1.39 -2.38 -10.69
CA ARG A 48 -2.44 -1.42 -11.09
C ARG A 48 -3.75 -1.70 -10.38
N GLN A 49 -4.15 -2.96 -10.26
CA GLN A 49 -5.36 -3.35 -9.55
C GLN A 49 -5.29 -3.00 -8.06
N VAL A 50 -4.17 -3.32 -7.40
CA VAL A 50 -3.94 -2.94 -6.00
C VAL A 50 -3.89 -1.42 -5.87
N GLY A 51 -3.20 -0.71 -6.76
CA GLY A 51 -3.16 0.76 -6.74
C GLY A 51 -4.54 1.40 -6.79
N SER A 52 -5.40 0.96 -7.71
CA SER A 52 -6.78 1.45 -7.78
C SER A 52 -7.60 1.15 -6.53
N LEU A 53 -7.38 0.01 -5.88
CA LEU A 53 -8.02 -0.29 -4.59
C LEU A 53 -7.51 0.65 -3.49
N ILE A 54 -6.20 0.84 -3.39
CA ILE A 54 -5.58 1.71 -2.38
C ILE A 54 -6.07 3.15 -2.53
N ASP A 55 -6.22 3.67 -3.75
CA ASP A 55 -6.76 5.02 -3.99
C ASP A 55 -8.17 5.22 -3.40
N THR A 56 -8.97 4.15 -3.29
CA THR A 56 -10.30 4.21 -2.64
C THR A 56 -10.23 4.23 -1.11
N LEU A 57 -9.16 3.71 -0.53
CA LEU A 57 -8.98 3.57 0.92
C LEU A 57 -8.20 4.74 1.52
N VAL A 58 -7.22 5.26 0.76
CA VAL A 58 -6.39 6.41 1.14
C VAL A 58 -6.48 7.43 -0.01
N PRO A 59 -7.51 8.28 -0.01
CA PRO A 59 -7.64 9.32 -1.02
C PRO A 59 -6.41 10.20 -1.00
N GLN A 60 -5.68 10.22 -2.11
CA GLN A 60 -4.57 11.15 -2.31
C GLN A 60 -5.19 12.56 -2.42
N HIS A 61 -4.80 13.46 -1.52
CA HIS A 61 -5.08 14.89 -1.67
C HIS A 61 -4.03 15.56 -2.55
#